data_AF-J1ZU21-F1
#
_entry.id   AF-J1ZU21-F1
#
_cell.length_a   1.000
_cell.length_b   1.000
_cell.length_c   1.000
_cell.angle_alpha   90.00
_cell.angle_beta   90.00
_cell.angle_gamma   90.00
#
_symmetry.space_group_name_H-M   'P 1'
#
loop_
_entity.id
_entity.type
_entity.pdbx_description
1 polymer ?
#
loop_
_entity_poly.entity_id
_entity_poly.type
_entity_poly.pdbx_seq_one_letter_code
_entity_poly.pdbx_strand_id
1 'polypeptide(L)'
;MRVVQTCFACPSQWDAWTAEGQYLYLRYRHGEGCVERHPGPDIDTPESWNEGLSELLVEWDDGTGSGGISLEAFLAASGLALAPGASVS
;
A
#
# COMPACT_ATOMS: atom_id res chain seq x y z
N MET A 1 13.15 3.12 6.61
CA MET A 1 11.93 2.90 5.79
C MET A 1 12.30 2.79 4.33
N ARG A 2 11.53 2.02 3.58
CA ARG A 2 11.64 1.92 2.11
C ARG A 2 10.26 1.70 1.51
N VAL A 3 10.12 2.02 0.23
CA VAL A 3 8.97 1.64 -0.59
C VAL A 3 9.51 0.92 -1.81
N VAL A 4 8.99 -0.27 -2.08
CA VAL A 4 9.40 -1.10 -3.21
C VAL A 4 8.20 -1.28 -4.12
N GLN A 5 8.33 -0.90 -5.38
CA GLN A 5 7.27 -1.14 -6.36
C GLN A 5 7.30 -2.60 -6.83
N THR A 6 6.24 -3.34 -6.52
CA THR A 6 6.13 -4.78 -6.85
C THR A 6 5.38 -5.01 -8.16
N CYS A 7 4.50 -4.07 -8.55
CA CYS A 7 3.85 -4.07 -9.85
C CYS A 7 3.63 -2.65 -10.38
N PHE A 8 3.98 -2.41 -11.64
CA PHE A 8 3.78 -1.14 -12.35
C PHE A 8 2.48 -1.10 -13.18
N ALA A 9 1.83 -2.25 -13.35
CA ALA A 9 0.71 -2.42 -14.26
C ALA A 9 -0.63 -2.24 -13.50
N CYS A 10 -1.61 -3.09 -13.83
CA CYS A 10 -2.93 -3.06 -13.23
C CYS A 10 -3.14 -4.41 -12.49
N PRO A 11 -2.98 -4.45 -11.16
CA PRO A 11 -2.88 -3.32 -10.22
C PRO A 11 -1.48 -2.70 -10.13
N SER A 12 -1.43 -1.41 -9.76
CA SER A 12 -0.19 -0.79 -9.28
C SER A 12 -0.02 -1.13 -7.80
N GLN A 13 1.18 -1.60 -7.41
CA GLN A 13 1.41 -2.20 -6.10
C GLN A 13 2.76 -1.81 -5.52
N TRP A 14 2.78 -1.58 -4.21
CA TRP A 14 3.99 -1.31 -3.46
C TRP A 14 3.98 -2.01 -2.11
N ASP A 15 5.17 -2.45 -1.72
CA ASP A 15 5.48 -2.87 -0.37
C ASP A 15 6.18 -1.72 0.33
N ALA A 16 5.66 -1.28 1.47
CA ALA A 16 6.24 -0.20 2.24
C ALA A 16 6.56 -0.62 3.67
N TRP A 17 7.65 -0.09 4.21
CA TRP A 17 8.05 -0.28 5.61
C TRP A 17 8.12 1.07 6.28
N THR A 18 7.30 1.29 7.30
CA THR A 18 7.30 2.52 8.09
C THR A 18 8.60 2.68 8.90
N ALA A 19 8.77 3.84 9.55
CA ALA A 19 9.90 4.06 10.44
C ALA A 19 9.90 3.12 11.66
N GLU A 20 8.73 2.66 12.08
CA GLU A 20 8.54 1.75 13.22
C GLU A 20 8.71 0.28 12.83
N GLY A 21 9.04 -0.01 11.57
CA GLY A 21 9.20 -1.37 11.06
C GLY A 21 7.88 -2.04 10.64
N GLN A 22 6.75 -1.33 10.77
CA GLN A 22 5.46 -1.84 10.30
C GLN A 22 5.46 -1.98 8.78
N TYR A 23 5.05 -3.15 8.30
CA TYR A 23 4.83 -3.41 6.88
C TYR A 23 3.44 -2.92 6.46
N LEU A 24 3.39 -2.23 5.33
CA LEU A 24 2.20 -1.76 4.65
C LEU A 24 2.17 -2.30 3.23
N TYR A 25 1.02 -2.79 2.82
CA TYR A 25 0.71 -3.17 1.45
C TYR A 25 -0.16 -2.10 0.80
N LEU A 26 0.33 -1.54 -0.30
CA LEU A 26 -0.33 -0.47 -1.05
C LEU A 26 -0.79 -1.04 -2.38
N ARG A 27 -2.07 -0.90 -2.69
CA ARG A 27 -2.65 -1.43 -3.92
C ARG A 27 -3.59 -0.42 -4.55
N TYR A 28 -3.44 -0.22 -5.86
CA TYR A 28 -4.36 0.56 -6.66
C TYR A 28 -4.90 -0.26 -7.83
N ARG A 29 -6.22 -0.29 -8.00
CA ARG A 29 -6.89 -1.01 -9.08
C ARG A 29 -8.27 -0.40 -9.35
N HIS A 30 -8.61 -0.20 -10.62
CA HIS A 30 -9.96 0.22 -11.04
C HIS A 30 -10.44 1.53 -10.39
N GLY A 31 -9.55 2.50 -10.14
CA GLY A 31 -9.87 3.74 -9.42
C GLY A 31 -9.82 3.60 -7.90
N GLU A 32 -9.66 2.38 -7.39
CA GLU A 32 -9.71 2.07 -5.95
C GLU A 32 -8.29 1.95 -5.39
N GLY A 33 -8.01 2.66 -4.31
CA GLY A 33 -6.75 2.59 -3.58
C GLY A 33 -6.95 2.05 -2.16
N CYS A 34 -6.11 1.09 -1.76
CA CYS A 34 -6.15 0.47 -0.44
C CYS A 34 -4.76 0.50 0.21
N VAL A 35 -4.73 0.82 1.50
CA VAL A 35 -3.56 0.70 2.37
C VAL A 35 -3.87 -0.29 3.48
N GLU A 36 -3.13 -1.39 3.50
CA GLU A 36 -3.31 -2.45 4.49
C GLU A 36 -2.05 -2.59 5.34
N ARG A 37 -2.23 -2.78 6.64
CA ARG A 37 -1.19 -3.21 7.57
C ARG A 37 -1.16 -4.73 7.60
N HIS A 38 0.03 -5.33 7.50
CA HIS A 38 0.23 -6.77 7.68
C HIS A 38 1.44 -7.05 8.59
N PRO A 39 1.51 -8.22 9.25
CA PRO A 39 2.68 -8.60 10.04
C PRO A 39 3.97 -8.73 9.21
N GLY A 40 3.85 -8.94 7.90
CA GLY A 40 4.97 -9.01 6.97
C GLY A 40 4.52 -9.08 5.50
N PRO A 41 5.47 -9.25 4.56
CA PRO A 41 5.18 -9.30 3.13
C PRO A 41 4.46 -10.58 2.67
N ASP A 42 4.31 -11.57 3.56
CA ASP A 42 3.54 -12.81 3.30
C ASP A 42 2.03 -12.55 3.53
N ILE A 43 1.46 -11.71 2.67
CA ILE A 43 0.12 -11.13 2.82
C ILE A 43 -1.04 -12.11 2.51
N ASP A 44 -0.73 -13.31 2.00
CA ASP A 44 -1.72 -14.29 1.54
C ASP A 44 -2.06 -15.36 2.61
N THR A 45 -1.95 -15.00 3.90
CA THR A 45 -2.34 -15.89 4.99
C THR A 45 -3.70 -15.48 5.56
N PRO A 46 -4.79 -16.26 5.33
CA PRO A 46 -6.09 -15.96 5.94
C PRO A 46 -6.02 -15.97 7.47
N GLU A 47 -5.04 -16.64 8.06
CA GLU A 47 -4.78 -16.64 9.50
C GLU A 47 -4.45 -15.22 10.02
N SER A 48 -3.60 -14.46 9.32
CA SER A 48 -3.23 -13.10 9.73
C SER A 48 -4.42 -12.14 9.81
N TRP A 49 -5.42 -12.31 8.96
CA TRP A 49 -6.67 -11.53 9.02
C TRP A 49 -7.59 -12.00 10.14
N ASN A 50 -7.77 -13.33 10.28
CA ASN A 50 -8.64 -13.89 11.32
C ASN A 50 -8.11 -13.64 12.74
N GLU A 51 -6.78 -13.56 12.90
CA GLU A 51 -6.11 -13.27 14.16
C GLU A 51 -6.00 -11.75 14.44
N GLY A 52 -6.50 -10.89 13.55
CA GLY A 52 -6.46 -9.43 13.72
C GLY A 52 -5.07 -8.81 13.60
N LEU A 53 -4.12 -9.54 13.01
CA LEU A 53 -2.76 -9.04 12.74
C LEU A 53 -2.72 -8.13 11.51
N SER A 54 -3.73 -8.25 10.62
CA SER A 54 -3.89 -7.44 9.42
C SER A 54 -5.06 -6.47 9.55
N GLU A 55 -4.91 -5.27 9.01
CA GLU A 55 -5.88 -4.18 9.18
C GLU A 55 -5.94 -3.30 7.94
N LEU A 56 -7.14 -2.99 7.46
CA LEU A 56 -7.36 -1.97 6.43
C LEU A 56 -7.27 -0.59 7.08
N LEU A 57 -6.27 0.20 6.70
CA LEU A 57 -6.03 1.54 7.25
C LEU A 57 -6.80 2.61 6.47
N VAL A 58 -6.76 2.51 5.15
CA VAL A 58 -7.35 3.48 4.23
C VAL A 58 -7.90 2.74 3.01
N GLU A 59 -9.11 3.12 2.59
CA GLU A 59 -9.70 2.74 1.31
C GLU A 59 -10.36 3.97 0.69
N TRP A 60 -10.19 4.15 -0.62
CA TRP A 60 -10.80 5.24 -1.37
C TRP A 60 -11.05 4.84 -2.82
N ASP A 61 -11.98 5.54 -3.46
CA ASP A 61 -12.26 5.50 -4.90
C ASP A 61 -12.08 6.91 -5.47
N ASP A 62 -11.28 7.04 -6.53
CA ASP A 62 -11.09 8.32 -7.23
C ASP A 62 -12.09 8.54 -8.39
N GLY A 63 -12.92 7.54 -8.70
CA GLY A 63 -13.96 7.59 -9.72
C GLY A 63 -13.47 7.50 -11.16
N THR A 64 -12.17 7.33 -11.42
CA THR A 64 -11.61 7.25 -12.78
C THR A 64 -11.71 5.85 -13.39
N GLY A 65 -11.81 4.80 -12.57
CA GLY A 65 -11.70 3.42 -13.05
C GLY A 65 -10.29 3.06 -13.56
N SER A 66 -9.26 3.88 -13.30
CA SER A 66 -7.91 3.66 -13.82
C SER A 66 -7.24 2.44 -13.18
N GLY A 67 -6.39 1.75 -13.94
CA GLY A 67 -5.59 0.66 -13.43
C GLY A 67 -4.19 1.08 -12.96
N GLY A 68 -3.77 2.31 -13.27
CA GLY A 68 -2.44 2.83 -12.95
C GLY A 68 -2.48 4.17 -12.23
N ILE A 69 -1.56 4.34 -11.28
CA ILE A 69 -1.35 5.59 -10.53
C ILE A 69 0.14 5.70 -10.16
N SER A 70 0.66 6.92 -10.03
CA SER A 70 2.00 7.14 -9.50
C SER A 70 2.02 6.97 -7.98
N LEU A 71 3.18 6.60 -7.42
CA LEU A 71 3.34 6.52 -5.96
C LEU A 71 3.01 7.85 -5.27
N GLU A 72 3.46 8.99 -5.83
CA GLU A 72 3.17 10.32 -5.27
C GLU A 72 1.67 10.61 -5.19
N ALA A 73 0.93 10.33 -6.27
CA ALA A 73 -0.52 10.54 -6.29
C ALA A 73 -1.25 9.58 -5.33
N PHE A 74 -0.80 8.32 -5.26
CA PHE A 74 -1.34 7.34 -4.32
C PHE A 74 -1.16 7.76 -2.86
N LEU A 75 0.04 8.22 -2.49
CA LEU A 75 0.34 8.69 -1.13
C LEU A 75 -0.51 9.91 -0.78
N ALA A 76 -0.63 10.87 -1.69
CA ALA A 76 -1.46 12.06 -1.50
C ALA A 76 -2.94 11.71 -1.26
N ALA A 77 -3.50 10.81 -2.07
CA ALA A 77 -4.89 10.35 -1.92
C ALA A 77 -5.11 9.57 -0.62
N SER A 78 -4.09 8.85 -0.15
CA SER A 78 -4.15 8.04 1.07
C SER A 78 -3.82 8.82 2.35
N GLY A 79 -3.50 10.12 2.26
CA GLY A 79 -3.03 10.91 3.40
C GLY A 79 -1.68 10.47 3.98
N LEU A 80 -0.89 9.72 3.21
CA LEU A 80 0.42 9.23 3.59
C LEU A 80 1.53 10.16 3.08
N ALA A 81 2.66 10.16 3.78
CA ALA A 81 3.86 10.86 3.36
C ALA A 81 5.08 9.95 3.46
N LEU A 82 6.03 10.13 2.54
CA LEU A 82 7.35 9.51 2.68
C LEU A 82 8.07 10.14 3.86
N ALA A 83 8.54 9.31 4.78
CA ALA A 83 9.40 9.76 5.84
C ALA A 83 10.76 10.25 5.27
N PRO A 84 11.45 11.19 5.94
CA PRO A 84 12.68 11.79 5.42
C PRO A 84 13.80 10.74 5.26
N GLY A 85 14.32 10.60 4.04
CA GLY A 85 15.34 9.60 3.72
C GLY A 85 14.78 8.21 3.38
N ALA A 86 13.47 8.08 3.16
CA ALA A 86 12.90 6.87 2.58
C ALA A 86 13.45 6.62 1.18
N SER A 87 13.93 5.41 0.93
CA SER A 87 14.33 4.98 -0.41
C SER A 87 13.13 4.42 -1.17
N VAL A 88 12.99 4.82 -2.43
CA VAL A 88 12.00 4.27 -3.37
C VAL A 88 12.75 3.47 -4.44
N SER A 89 12.35 2.23 -4.69
CA SER A 89 12.98 1.33 -5.68
C SER A 89 11.97 0.57 -6.51
#